data_AF-A0A969JVY6-F1
#
_entry.id   AF-A0A969JVY6-F1
#
_cell.length_a   1.000
_cell.length_b   1.000
_cell.length_c   1.000
_cell.angle_alpha   90.00
_cell.angle_beta   90.00
_cell.angle_gamma   90.00
#
_symmetry.space_group_name_H-M   'P 1'
#
loop_
_entity.id
_entity.type
_entity.pdbx_description
1 polymer ?
#
loop_
_entity_poly.entity_id
_entity_poly.type
_entity_poly.pdbx_seq_one_letter_code
_entity_poly.pdbx_strand_id
1 'polypeptide(L)' 'MAVDGPSGSGKGTLAVLLARRLGWQFLDSGALYRIVAHAALAGGRNLADENDIAQLAR' A
#
# COMPACT_ATOMS: atom_id res chain seq x y z
N MET A 1 3.22 -2.62 -14.28
CA MET A 1 2.17 -3.66 -14.43
C MET A 1 1.32 -3.68 -13.18
N ALA A 2 0.01 -3.91 -13.30
CA ALA A 2 -0.88 -4.13 -12.16
C ALA A 2 -1.11 -5.65 -11.98
N VAL A 3 -1.12 -6.15 -10.74
CA VAL A 3 -1.32 -7.57 -10.41
C VAL A 3 -2.41 -7.66 -9.33
N ASP A 4 -3.66 -7.79 -9.76
CA ASP A 4 -4.84 -7.77 -8.89
C ASP A 4 -5.47 -9.15 -8.67
N GLY A 5 -6.21 -9.32 -7.57
CA GLY A 5 -6.88 -10.57 -7.19
C GLY A 5 -7.10 -10.71 -5.66
N PRO A 6 -7.73 -11.79 -5.21
CA PRO A 6 -8.21 -11.93 -3.82
C PRO A 6 -7.10 -12.05 -2.77
N SER A 7 -7.36 -11.63 -1.53
CA SER A 7 -6.38 -11.74 -0.43
C SER A 7 -5.95 -13.21 -0.24
N GLY A 8 -4.65 -13.44 0.02
CA GLY A 8 -4.08 -14.78 0.20
C GLY A 8 -3.63 -15.51 -1.07
N SER A 9 -3.89 -14.99 -2.28
CA SER A 9 -3.57 -15.71 -3.53
C SER A 9 -2.10 -15.61 -4.00
N GLY A 10 -1.17 -15.15 -3.15
CA GLY A 10 0.27 -15.11 -3.47
C GLY A 10 0.74 -14.01 -4.45
N LYS A 11 -0.15 -13.10 -4.87
CA LYS A 11 0.15 -12.04 -5.87
C LYS A 11 1.28 -11.10 -5.49
N GLY A 12 1.40 -10.73 -4.21
CA GLY A 12 2.50 -9.89 -3.74
C GLY A 12 3.85 -10.56 -3.98
N THR A 13 3.96 -11.83 -3.62
CA THR A 13 5.16 -12.65 -3.86
C THR A 13 5.48 -12.77 -5.35
N LEU A 14 4.47 -13.03 -6.19
CA LEU A 14 4.65 -13.13 -7.64
C LEU A 14 5.05 -11.79 -8.28
N ALA A 15 4.44 -10.69 -7.85
CA ALA A 15 4.74 -9.35 -8.35
C ALA A 15 6.16 -8.90 -7.98
N VAL A 16 6.65 -9.25 -6.78
CA VAL A 16 8.05 -9.02 -6.39
C VAL A 16 9.00 -9.84 -7.27
N LEU A 17 8.70 -11.11 -7.53
CA LEU A 17 9.52 -11.97 -8.38
C LEU A 17 9.55 -11.49 -9.84
N LEU A 18 8.41 -11.07 -10.37
CA LEU A 18 8.30 -10.47 -11.71
C LEU A 18 9.10 -9.18 -11.82
N ALA A 19 8.95 -8.27 -10.85
CA ALA A 19 9.68 -7.00 -10.85
C ALA A 19 11.19 -7.23 -10.84
N ARG A 20 11.68 -8.16 -10.00
CA ARG A 20 13.12 -8.53 -9.96
C ARG A 20 13.60 -9.13 -11.28
N ARG A 21 12.82 -10.04 -11.87
CA ARG A 21 13.19 -10.72 -13.12
C ARG A 21 13.17 -9.79 -14.34
N LEU A 22 12.29 -8.79 -14.34
CA LEU A 22 12.13 -7.82 -15.43
C LEU A 22 12.94 -6.54 -15.23
N GLY A 23 13.63 -6.38 -14.08
CA GLY A 23 14.35 -5.15 -13.74
C GLY A 23 13.42 -3.95 -13.48
N TRP A 24 12.16 -4.21 -13.10
CA TRP A 24 11.16 -3.18 -12.86
C TRP A 24 11.14 -2.75 -11.40
N GLN A 25 10.76 -1.50 -11.16
CA GLN A 25 10.48 -1.03 -9.81
C GLN A 25 9.20 -1.68 -9.28
N PHE A 26 9.28 -2.19 -8.05
CA PHE A 26 8.14 -2.78 -7.35
C PHE A 26 7.54 -1.76 -6.39
N LEU A 27 6.24 -1.50 -6.53
CA LEU A 27 5.47 -0.66 -5.63
C LEU A 27 4.46 -1.52 -4.88
N ASP A 28 4.65 -1.68 -3.57
CA ASP A 28 3.66 -2.35 -2.69
C ASP A 28 2.59 -1.33 -2.30
N SER A 29 1.48 -1.32 -3.04
CA SER A 29 0.33 -0.47 -2.71
C SER A 29 -0.21 -0.76 -1.30
N GLY A 30 -0.14 -2.01 -0.83
CA GLY A 30 -0.54 -2.39 0.52
C GLY A 30 0.36 -1.82 1.61
N ALA A 31 1.67 -1.65 1.33
CA ALA A 31 2.58 -0.97 2.25
C ALA A 31 2.21 0.50 2.42
N LEU A 32 1.81 1.19 1.34
CA LEU A 32 1.37 2.58 1.40
C LEU A 32 0.14 2.73 2.32
N TYR A 33 -0.89 1.89 2.14
CA TYR A 33 -2.06 1.91 3.02
C TYR A 33 -1.70 1.66 4.49
N ARG A 34 -0.78 0.71 4.78
CA ARG A 34 -0.34 0.44 6.15
C ARG A 34 0.43 1.61 6.76
N ILE A 35 1.28 2.29 5.99
CA ILE A 35 2.06 3.44 6.46
C ILE A 35 1.12 4.61 6.80
N VAL A 36 0.17 4.93 5.91
CA VAL A 36 -0.81 6.01 6.15
C VAL A 36 -1.69 5.68 7.36
N ALA A 37 -2.20 4.46 7.46
CA ALA A 37 -3.00 4.03 8.61
C ALA A 37 -2.20 4.10 9.92
N HIS A 38 -0.93 3.67 9.90
CA HIS A 38 -0.05 3.76 11.06
C HIS A 38 0.22 5.21 11.47
N ALA A 39 0.51 6.09 10.51
CA ALA A 39 0.73 7.51 10.77
C ALA A 39 -0.54 8.20 11.32
N ALA A 40 -1.72 7.83 10.83
CA ALA A 40 -2.99 8.37 11.31
C ALA A 40 -3.26 7.95 12.76
N LEU A 41 -3.05 6.66 13.07
CA LEU A 41 -3.18 6.12 14.43
C LEU A 41 -2.17 6.74 15.40
N ALA A 42 -0.90 6.84 15.00
CA ALA A 42 0.16 7.42 15.82
C ALA A 42 -0.05 8.92 16.08
N GLY A 43 -0.62 9.65 15.12
CA GLY A 43 -0.93 11.07 15.24
C GLY A 43 -2.26 11.39 15.92
N GLY A 44 -3.03 10.39 16.35
CA GLY A 44 -4.35 10.60 16.96
C GLY A 44 -5.35 11.28 16.02
N ARG A 45 -5.21 11.06 14.70
CA ARG A 45 -6.06 11.68 13.67
C ARG A 45 -7.46 11.09 13.69
N ASN A 46 -8.43 11.87 13.23
CA ASN A 46 -9.79 11.38 13.11
C ASN A 46 -9.91 10.45 11.89
N LEU A 47 -10.00 9.15 12.13
CA LEU A 47 -10.13 8.15 11.07
C LEU A 47 -11.44 8.25 10.26
N ALA A 48 -12.43 8.99 10.78
CA ALA A 48 -13.69 9.24 10.08
C ALA A 48 -13.66 10.50 9.21
N ASP A 49 -12.60 11.32 9.30
CA ASP A 49 -12.42 12.51 8.47
C ASP A 49 -11.52 12.19 7.27
N GLU A 50 -12.15 11.93 6.12
CA GLU A 50 -11.43 11.60 4.88
C GLU A 50 -10.46 12.71 4.45
N ASN A 51 -10.79 13.99 4.67
CA ASN A 51 -9.92 15.10 4.27
C ASN A 51 -8.67 15.16 5.15
N ASP A 52 -8.80 14.92 6.45
CA ASP A 52 -7.67 14.88 7.39
C ASP A 52 -6.70 13.74 7.03
N ILE A 53 -7.24 12.56 6.72
CA ILE A 53 -6.45 11.40 6.28
C ILE A 53 -5.82 11.63 4.90
N ALA A 54 -6.53 12.28 3.97
CA ALA A 54 -6.00 12.60 2.65
C ALA A 54 -4.83 13.58 2.69
N GLN A 55 -4.83 14.55 3.63
CA GLN A 55 -3.69 15.45 3.84
C GLN A 55 -2.45 14.70 4.34
N LEU A 56 -2.64 13.65 5.14
CA LEU A 56 -1.55 12.82 5.64
C LEU A 56 -0.90 11.95 4.55
N ALA A 57 -1.63 11.63 3.49
CA ALA A 57 -1.18 10.76 2.40
C ALA A 57 -0.53 11.52 1.22
N ARG A 58 -0.43 12.86 1.31
CA ARG A 58 0.27 13.72 0.33
C ARG A 58 1.77 13.76 0.57
#